data_AF-A0A3N9XJU8-F1
#
_entry.id   AF-A0A3N9XJU8-F1
#
_cell.length_a   1.000
_cell.length_b   1.000
_cell.length_c   1.000
_cell.angle_alpha   90.00
_cell.angle_beta   90.00
_cell.angle_gamma   90.00
#
_symmetry.space_group_name_H-M   'P 1'
#
loop_
_entity.id
_entity.type
_entity.pdbx_description
1 polymer ?
#
loop_
_entity_poly.entity_id
_entity_poly.type
_entity_poly.pdbx_seq_one_letter_code
_entity_poly.pdbx_strand_id
1 'polypeptide(L)'
;MPTSPADDPYAGLDERQRYELDRRCDHHPPKNLEQAERHLAWRTAVKALMAEAMRTLPAGRETSLVLTSLDDALMYGNAAIARPPMPGGRAPGHR
;
A
#
# COMPACT_ATOMS: atom_id res chain seq x y z
N MET A 1 19.20 20.77 -24.19
CA MET A 1 20.07 20.55 -23.02
C MET A 1 20.26 19.04 -22.88
N PRO A 2 21.49 18.49 -22.99
CA PRO A 2 21.69 17.07 -22.74
C PRO A 2 21.59 16.80 -21.24
N THR A 3 20.72 15.87 -20.85
CA THR A 3 20.58 15.38 -19.47
C THR A 3 21.87 14.65 -19.07
N SER A 4 22.42 14.98 -17.91
CA SER A 4 23.66 14.39 -17.41
C SER A 4 23.41 12.90 -17.12
N PRO A 5 24.38 11.98 -17.32
CA PRO A 5 24.23 10.56 -16.95
C PRO A 5 23.97 10.32 -15.45
N ALA A 6 24.09 11.36 -14.61
CA ALA A 6 23.68 11.33 -13.21
C ALA A 6 22.15 11.35 -13.00
N ASP A 7 21.37 11.69 -14.03
CA ASP A 7 19.92 11.81 -13.98
C ASP A 7 19.18 10.63 -14.64
N ASP A 8 19.90 9.61 -15.14
CA ASP A 8 19.28 8.41 -15.71
C ASP A 8 19.05 7.36 -14.60
N PRO A 9 17.79 7.13 -14.17
CA PRO A 9 17.47 6.16 -13.12
C PRO A 9 17.76 4.71 -13.54
N TYR A 10 18.09 4.47 -14.81
CA TYR A 10 18.40 3.15 -15.35
C TYR A 10 19.88 2.91 -15.64
N ALA A 11 20.76 3.88 -15.33
CA ALA A 11 22.20 3.76 -15.59
C ALA A 11 22.80 2.53 -14.88
N GLY A 12 23.45 1.65 -15.65
CA GLY A 12 24.08 0.43 -15.12
C GLY A 12 23.12 -0.72 -14.79
N LEU A 13 21.83 -0.58 -15.06
CA LEU A 13 20.86 -1.66 -14.87
C LEU A 13 20.77 -2.58 -16.09
N ASP A 14 20.71 -3.88 -15.86
CA ASP A 14 20.36 -4.87 -16.87
C ASP A 14 18.86 -4.86 -17.20
N GLU A 15 18.46 -5.58 -18.24
CA GLU A 15 17.08 -5.60 -18.74
C GLU A 15 16.06 -6.06 -17.68
N ARG A 16 16.43 -7.04 -16.84
CA ARG A 16 15.57 -7.54 -15.77
C ARG A 16 15.40 -6.51 -14.65
N GLN A 17 16.49 -5.82 -14.30
CA GLN A 17 16.49 -4.79 -13.27
C GLN A 17 15.66 -3.57 -13.68
N ARG A 18 15.76 -3.16 -14.96
CA ARG A 18 14.93 -2.08 -15.53
C ARG A 18 13.44 -2.45 -15.49
N TYR A 19 13.09 -3.66 -15.94
CA TYR A 19 11.70 -4.15 -15.89
C TYR A 19 11.13 -4.19 -14.46
N GLU A 20 11.90 -4.65 -13.48
CA GLU A 20 11.45 -4.69 -12.08
C GLU A 20 11.32 -3.28 -11.48
N LEU A 21 12.19 -2.34 -11.88
CA LEU A 21 12.10 -0.93 -11.47
C LEU A 21 10.80 -0.31 -12.00
N ASP A 22 10.53 -0.44 -13.29
CA ASP A 22 9.29 0.04 -13.91
C ASP A 22 8.06 -0.59 -13.25
N ARG A 23 8.06 -1.91 -13.07
CA ARG A 23 6.95 -2.63 -12.39
C ARG A 23 6.68 -2.14 -10.97
N ARG A 24 7.69 -1.63 -10.25
CA ARG A 24 7.56 -1.11 -8.88
C ARG A 24 7.14 0.35 -8.85
N CYS A 25 7.60 1.13 -9.83
CA CYS A 25 7.39 2.58 -9.89
C CYS A 25 6.15 2.96 -10.69
N ASP A 26 5.67 2.10 -11.58
CA ASP A 26 4.42 2.27 -12.30
C ASP A 26 3.25 2.25 -11.31
N HIS A 27 2.67 3.44 -11.11
CA HIS A 27 1.43 3.56 -10.37
C HIS A 27 0.31 2.88 -11.17
N HIS A 28 -0.10 1.70 -10.75
CA HIS A 28 -1.27 1.06 -11.34
C HIS A 28 -2.55 1.70 -10.78
N PRO A 29 -3.34 2.41 -11.61
CA PRO A 29 -4.69 2.74 -11.21
C PRO A 29 -5.47 1.44 -10.96
N PRO A 30 -6.50 1.45 -10.09
CA PRO A 30 -7.31 0.27 -9.82
C PRO A 30 -7.86 -0.28 -11.15
N LYS A 31 -7.68 -1.59 -11.36
CA LYS A 31 -7.96 -2.25 -12.65
C LYS A 31 -9.44 -2.23 -13.01
N ASN A 32 -10.31 -2.10 -12.00
CA ASN A 32 -11.75 -2.00 -12.15
C ASN A 32 -12.37 -1.23 -10.97
N LEU A 33 -13.64 -0.84 -11.13
CA LEU A 33 -14.39 -0.10 -10.11
C LEU A 33 -14.48 -0.88 -8.80
N GLU A 34 -14.69 -2.19 -8.85
CA GLU A 34 -14.76 -3.04 -7.66
C GLU A 34 -13.48 -2.96 -6.80
N GLN A 35 -12.30 -2.98 -7.42
CA GLN A 35 -11.03 -2.83 -6.72
C GLN A 35 -10.90 -1.44 -6.10
N ALA A 36 -11.34 -0.39 -6.81
CA ALA A 36 -11.36 0.97 -6.30
C ALA A 36 -12.28 1.10 -5.07
N GLU A 37 -13.47 0.51 -5.13
CA GLU A 37 -14.44 0.47 -4.03
C GLU A 37 -13.89 -0.28 -2.82
N ARG A 38 -13.23 -1.43 -3.03
CA ARG A 38 -12.57 -2.18 -1.96
C ARG A 38 -11.46 -1.37 -1.28
N HIS A 39 -10.64 -0.66 -2.05
CA HIS A 39 -9.65 0.26 -1.51
C HIS A 39 -10.30 1.38 -0.68
N LEU A 40 -11.36 1.99 -1.21
CA LEU A 40 -12.07 3.06 -0.50
C LEU A 40 -12.68 2.57 0.82
N ALA A 41 -13.31 1.40 0.81
CA ALA A 41 -13.89 0.79 2.00
C ALA A 41 -12.81 0.51 3.06
N TRP A 42 -11.67 -0.07 2.66
CA TRP A 42 -10.55 -0.35 3.56
C TRP A 42 -9.97 0.92 4.19
N ARG A 43 -9.66 1.93 3.36
CA ARG A 43 -9.11 3.21 3.83
C ARG A 43 -10.07 3.91 4.79
N THR A 44 -11.37 3.89 4.49
CA THR A 44 -12.41 4.47 5.35
C THR A 44 -12.45 3.80 6.71
N ALA A 45 -12.39 2.46 6.76
CA ALA A 45 -12.40 1.70 8.01
C ALA A 45 -11.17 1.99 8.88
N VAL A 46 -9.96 1.96 8.29
CA VAL A 46 -8.73 2.24 9.04
C VAL A 46 -8.70 3.67 9.55
N LYS A 47 -9.13 4.64 8.72
CA LYS A 47 -9.23 6.06 9.12
C LYS A 47 -10.17 6.25 10.31
N ALA A 48 -11.31 5.56 10.32
CA ALA A 48 -12.25 5.61 11.44
C ALA A 48 -11.62 5.08 12.74
N LEU A 49 -10.85 4.00 12.66
CA LEU A 49 -10.17 3.43 13.82
C LEU A 49 -9.01 4.32 14.32
N MET A 50 -8.23 4.92 13.41
CA MET A 50 -7.23 5.93 13.79
C MET A 50 -7.88 7.11 14.50
N ALA A 51 -8.99 7.62 13.97
CA ALA A 51 -9.73 8.72 14.58
C ALA A 51 -10.29 8.34 15.97
N GLU A 52 -10.70 7.09 16.18
CA GLU A 52 -11.06 6.59 17.50
C GLU A 52 -9.86 6.56 18.44
N ALA A 53 -8.74 5.98 18.02
CA ALA A 53 -7.52 5.91 18.82
C ALA A 53 -7.05 7.30 19.28
N MET A 54 -7.10 8.30 18.39
CA MET A 54 -6.74 9.68 18.72
C MET A 54 -7.72 10.36 19.71
N ARG A 55 -8.98 9.93 19.75
CA ARG A 55 -9.99 10.48 20.68
C ARG A 55 -9.96 9.82 22.05
N THR A 56 -9.68 8.51 22.10
CA THR A 56 -9.87 7.72 23.33
C THR A 56 -8.59 7.37 24.06
N LEU A 57 -7.45 7.30 23.35
CA LEU A 57 -6.19 6.91 23.98
C LEU A 57 -5.47 8.16 24.52
N PRO A 58 -4.85 8.09 25.72
CA PRO A 58 -4.01 9.16 26.22
C PRO A 58 -2.85 9.47 25.26
N ALA A 59 -2.49 10.74 25.12
CA ALA A 59 -1.32 11.10 24.32
C ALA A 59 -0.05 10.51 24.94
N GLY A 60 0.71 9.76 24.15
CA GLY A 60 1.89 9.05 24.64
C GLY A 60 2.51 8.14 23.59
N ARG A 61 3.58 7.46 23.98
CA ARG A 61 4.33 6.53 23.12
C ARG A 61 3.43 5.41 22.59
N GLU A 62 2.57 4.87 23.45
CA GLU A 62 1.66 3.77 23.14
C GLU A 62 0.67 4.16 22.04
N THR A 63 0.09 5.36 22.12
CA THR A 63 -0.81 5.88 21.07
C THR A 63 -0.08 6.08 19.76
N SER A 64 1.15 6.59 19.77
CA SER A 64 1.97 6.66 18.56
C SER A 64 2.22 5.28 17.94
N LEU A 65 2.52 4.26 18.76
CA LEU A 65 2.71 2.88 18.29
C LEU A 65 1.41 2.28 17.71
N VAL A 66 0.26 2.58 18.31
CA VAL A 66 -1.05 2.20 17.77
C VAL A 66 -1.24 2.82 16.40
N LEU A 67 -1.01 4.13 16.25
CA LEU A 67 -1.15 4.81 14.95
C LEU A 67 -0.19 4.24 13.89
N THR A 68 1.07 3.99 14.25
CA THR A 68 2.03 3.33 13.35
C THR A 68 1.57 1.94 12.93
N SER A 69 1.03 1.14 13.85
CA SER A 69 0.50 -0.19 13.51
C SER A 69 -0.72 -0.11 12.57
N LEU A 70 -1.54 0.94 12.71
CA LEU A 70 -2.66 1.21 11.83
C LEU A 70 -2.20 1.70 10.45
N ASP A 71 -1.10 2.45 10.36
CA ASP A 71 -0.46 2.80 9.08
C ASP A 71 0.06 1.56 8.35
N ASP A 72 0.70 0.64 9.06
CA ASP A 72 1.12 -0.65 8.50
C ASP A 72 -0.10 -1.44 7.99
N ALA A 73 -1.18 -1.51 8.78
CA ALA A 73 -2.42 -2.15 8.37
C ALA A 73 -3.00 -1.49 7.10
N LEU A 74 -3.01 -0.16 7.04
CA LEU A 74 -3.46 0.59 5.86
C LEU A 74 -2.65 0.21 4.62
N MET A 75 -1.32 0.23 4.74
CA MET A 75 -0.39 -0.08 3.65
C MET A 75 -0.58 -1.53 3.17
N TYR A 76 -0.47 -2.51 4.06
CA TYR A 76 -0.55 -3.92 3.70
C TYR A 76 -1.94 -4.34 3.23
N GLY A 77 -3.01 -3.77 3.78
CA GLY A 77 -4.37 -4.05 3.32
C GLY A 77 -4.63 -3.52 1.91
N ASN A 78 -4.14 -2.32 1.57
CA ASN A 78 -4.17 -1.84 0.18
C ASN A 78 -3.34 -2.74 -0.74
N ALA A 79 -2.14 -3.14 -0.33
CA ALA A 79 -1.31 -4.05 -1.11
C ALA A 79 -1.99 -5.42 -1.34
N ALA A 80 -2.73 -5.94 -0.36
CA ALA A 80 -3.49 -7.18 -0.50
C ALA A 80 -4.64 -7.04 -1.52
N ILE A 81 -5.35 -5.91 -1.53
CA ILE A 81 -6.41 -5.62 -2.52
C ILE A 81 -5.84 -5.49 -3.94
N ALA A 82 -4.63 -4.97 -4.08
CA ALA A 82 -3.96 -4.79 -5.37
C ALA A 82 -3.49 -6.12 -6.01
N ARG A 83 -3.36 -7.19 -5.23
CA ARG A 83 -2.78 -8.47 -5.66
C ARG A 83 -3.85 -9.50 -6.03
N PRO A 84 -3.57 -10.42 -6.97
CA PRO A 84 -4.41 -11.60 -7.17
C PRO A 84 -4.51 -12.44 -5.89
N PRO A 85 -5.59 -13.20 -5.70
CA PRO A 85 -5.68 -14.16 -4.61
C PRO A 85 -4.49 -15.12 -4.64
N MET A 86 -3.90 -15.39 -3.47
CA MET A 86 -2.88 -16.44 -3.36
C MET A 86 -3.48 -17.80 -3.75
N PRO A 87 -2.80 -18.62 -4.56
CA PRO A 87 -3.20 -20.00 -4.80
C PRO A 87 -3.31 -20.77 -3.47
N GLY A 88 -4.45 -21.39 -3.21
CA GLY A 88 -4.73 -22.08 -1.93
C GLY A 88 -4.95 -21.16 -0.73
N GLY A 89 -5.08 -19.84 -0.94
CA GLY A 89 -5.41 -18.89 0.11
C GLY A 89 -6.82 -19.09 0.67
N ARG A 90 -7.02 -18.70 1.93
CA ARG A 90 -8.33 -18.74 2.59
C ARG A 90 -9.32 -17.87 1.81
N ALA A 91 -10.49 -18.42 1.47
CA ALA A 91 -11.50 -17.62 0.79
C ALA A 91 -11.96 -16.48 1.71
N PRO A 92 -12.22 -15.28 1.15
CA PRO A 92 -12.74 -14.17 1.93
C PRO A 92 -14.06 -14.56 2.60
N GLY A 93 -14.23 -14.20 3.88
CA GLY A 93 -15.47 -14.46 4.61
C GLY A 93 -15.59 -15.82 5.28
N HIS A 94 -14.61 -16.73 5.17
CA HIS A 94 -14.58 -17.90 6.03
C HIS A 94 -14.27 -17.48 7.47
N ARG A 95 -15.25 -17.61 8.37
CA ARG A 95 -15.02 -17.83 9.79
C ARG A 95 -14.67 -19.30 10.02
#